data_AF-A0A959E3U1-F1
#
_entry.id   AF-A0A959E3U1-F1
#
_cell.length_a   1.000
_cell.length_b   1.000
_cell.length_c   1.000
_cell.angle_alpha   90.00
_cell.angle_beta   90.00
_cell.angle_gamma   90.00
#
_symmetry.space_group_name_H-M   'P 1'
#
loop_
_entity.id
_entity.type
_entity.pdbx_description
1 polymer ?
#
loop_
_entity_poly.entity_id
_entity_poly.type
_entity_poly.pdbx_seq_one_letter_code
_entity_poly.pdbx_strand_id
1 'polypeptide(L)' 'MILIIDDEQAVLASLRLLFLQNGLESAGAKTPQTAMDHIRANRPDLVLLDMNFSVDTSGR' A
#
# COMPACT_ATOMS: atom_id res chain seq x y z
N MET A 1 8.99 8.50 -2.31
CA MET A 1 7.59 8.15 -1.99
C MET A 1 7.45 6.65 -1.69
N ILE A 2 6.82 6.29 -0.58
CA ILE A 2 6.49 4.91 -0.19
C ILE A 2 5.07 4.56 -0.68
N LEU A 3 4.88 3.41 -1.32
CA LEU A 3 3.55 2.92 -1.69
C LEU A 3 3.10 1.80 -0.74
N ILE A 4 1.96 1.98 -0.08
CA ILE A 4 1.32 0.96 0.76
C ILE A 4 0.21 0.28 -0.04
N ILE A 5 0.18 -1.05 -0.03
CA ILE A 5 -0.80 -1.85 -0.76
C ILE A 5 -1.49 -2.78 0.23
N ASP A 6 -2.75 -2.48 0.52
CA ASP A 6 -3.56 -3.16 1.53
C ASP A 6 -5.04 -2.85 1.24
N ASP A 7 -5.94 -3.83 1.35
CA ASP A 7 -7.37 -3.65 1.09
C ASP A 7 -8.12 -3.08 2.31
N GLU A 8 -7.52 -3.14 3.50
CA GLU A 8 -8.03 -2.56 4.74
C GLU A 8 -7.73 -1.06 4.85
N GLN A 9 -8.79 -0.25 4.89
CA GLN A 9 -8.69 1.21 5.00
C GLN A 9 -7.96 1.65 6.28
N ALA A 10 -8.13 0.91 7.38
CA ALA A 10 -7.53 1.24 8.67
C ALA A 10 -6.01 1.08 8.66
N VAL A 11 -5.50 0.06 7.97
CA VAL A 11 -4.05 -0.18 7.82
C VAL A 11 -3.42 0.94 6.99
N LEU A 12 -4.02 1.27 5.83
CA LEU A 12 -3.56 2.39 5.00
C LEU A 12 -3.52 3.72 5.77
N ALA A 13 -4.56 4.03 6.56
CA ALA A 13 -4.63 5.26 7.35
C ALA A 13 -3.53 5.31 8.42
N SER A 14 -3.35 4.20 9.15
CA SER A 14 -2.35 4.09 10.22
C SER A 14 -0.93 4.25 9.69
N LEU A 15 -0.59 3.54 8.60
CA LEU A 15 0.73 3.61 7.99
C LEU A 15 1.02 4.96 7.35
N ARG A 16 0.03 5.59 6.68
CA ARG A 16 0.19 6.96 6.16
C ARG A 16 0.46 7.97 7.29
N LEU A 17 -0.24 7.86 8.42
CA LEU A 17 -0.01 8.73 9.57
C LEU A 17 1.41 8.52 10.14
N LEU A 18 1.85 7.26 10.27
CA LEU A 18 3.19 6.92 10.72
C LEU A 18 4.27 7.54 9.80
N PHE A 19 4.13 7.40 8.48
CA PHE A 19 5.10 7.98 7.54
C PHE A 19 5.09 9.51 7.59
N LEU A 20 3.90 10.13 7.66
CA LEU A 20 3.78 11.57 7.79
C LEU A 20 4.49 12.11 9.04
N GLN A 21 4.33 11.44 10.18
CA GLN A 21 5.02 11.82 11.44
C GLN A 21 6.55 11.72 11.34
N ASN A 22 7.07 10.90 10.42
CA ASN A 22 8.50 10.75 10.15
C ASN A 22 8.98 11.57 8.93
N GLY A 23 8.14 12.46 8.39
CA GLY A 23 8.49 13.29 7.24
C GLY A 23 8.61 12.52 5.93
N LEU A 24 8.02 11.33 5.84
CA LEU A 24 8.07 10.47 4.67
C LEU A 24 6.77 10.56 3.87
N GLU A 25 6.90 10.84 2.57
CA GLU A 25 5.77 10.86 1.66
C GLU A 25 5.29 9.43 1.37
N SER A 26 3.98 9.20 1.47
CA SER A 26 3.39 7.91 1.20
C SER A 26 2.07 8.00 0.44
N ALA A 27 1.82 7.00 -0.40
CA ALA A 27 0.57 6.74 -1.09
C ALA A 27 0.01 5.38 -0.67
N GLY A 28 -1.26 5.13 -0.98
CA GLY A 28 -1.93 3.88 -0.58
C GLY A 28 -2.89 3.40 -1.65
N ALA A 29 -2.86 2.10 -1.94
CA ALA A 29 -3.66 1.45 -2.96
C ALA A 29 -4.45 0.29 -2.34
N LYS A 30 -5.75 0.22 -2.66
CA LYS A 30 -6.67 -0.80 -2.13
C LYS A 30 -6.92 -1.96 -3.07
N THR A 31 -6.45 -1.86 -4.31
CA THR A 31 -6.68 -2.86 -5.35
C THR A 31 -5.43 -3.05 -6.19
N PRO A 32 -5.21 -4.23 -6.79
CA PRO A 32 -4.08 -4.45 -7.69
C PRO A 32 -4.02 -3.41 -8.82
N GLN A 33 -5.18 -3.01 -9.36
CA GLN A 33 -5.24 -1.99 -10.42
C GLN A 33 -4.70 -0.64 -9.92
N THR A 34 -5.20 -0.14 -8.79
CA THR A 34 -4.74 1.15 -8.24
C THR A 34 -3.26 1.12 -7.84
N ALA A 35 -2.77 -0.02 -7.35
CA ALA A 35 -1.35 -0.20 -7.05
C ALA A 35 -0.49 -0.09 -8.31
N MET A 36 -0.88 -0.77 -9.39
CA MET A 36 -0.17 -0.71 -10.67
C MET A 36 -0.20 0.69 -11.29
N ASP A 37 -1.31 1.41 -11.16
CA ASP A 37 -1.41 2.79 -11.62
C ASP A 37 -0.44 3.71 -10.84
N HIS A 38 -0.36 3.56 -9.52
CA HIS A 38 0.62 4.29 -8.70
C HIS A 38 2.06 3.97 -9.07
N ILE A 39 2.40 2.69 -9.29
CA ILE A 39 3.75 2.25 -9.66
C ILE A 39 4.18 2.87 -10.99
N ARG A 40 3.30 2.85 -11.99
CA ARG A 40 3.58 3.39 -13.33
C ARG A 40 3.71 4.91 -13.32
N ALA A 41 2.85 5.60 -12.58
CA ALA A 41 2.83 7.06 -12.55
C ALA A 41 3.98 7.66 -11.73
N ASN A 42 4.29 7.08 -10.57
CA ASN A 42 5.11 7.75 -9.55
C ASN A 42 6.43 7.05 -9.23
N ARG A 43 6.65 5.81 -9.72
CA ARG A 43 7.85 5.00 -9.43
C ARG A 43 8.29 5.06 -7.96
N PRO A 44 7.53 4.44 -7.03
CA PRO A 44 7.84 4.50 -5.60
C PRO A 44 9.24 3.93 -5.31
N ASP A 45 9.92 4.51 -4.31
CA ASP A 45 11.24 4.05 -3.83
C ASP A 45 11.12 2.76 -3.00
N LEU A 46 9.96 2.55 -2.39
CA LEU A 46 9.63 1.40 -1.56
C LEU A 46 8.15 1.03 -1.71
N VAL A 47 7.88 -0.27 -1.74
CA VAL A 47 6.52 -0.82 -1.69
C VAL A 47 6.36 -1.66 -0.43
N LEU A 48 5.31 -1.38 0.34
CA LEU A 48 4.84 -2.22 1.44
C LEU A 48 3.55 -2.90 0.97
N LEU A 49 3.60 -4.21 0.80
CA LEU A 49 2.49 -5.01 0.30
C LEU A 49 2.03 -5.96 1.40
N ASP A 50 0.75 -5.91 1.74
CA ASP A 50 0.13 -6.95 2.56
C ASP A 50 0.11 -8.28 1.80
N MET A 51 0.56 -9.35 2.46
CA MET A 51 0.58 -10.68 1.88
C MET A 51 -0.83 -11.28 1.74
N ASN A 52 -1.80 -10.78 2.50
CA ASN A 52 -3.21 -11.19 2.37
C ASN A 52 -3.97 -10.36 1.33
N PHE A 53 -3.29 -9.45 0.62
CA PHE A 53 -3.86 -8.62 -0.42
C PHE A 53 -4.42 -9.48 -1.57
N SER A 54 -5.73 -9.68 -1.54
CA SER A 54 -6.55 -10.26 -2.63
C SER A 54 -6.47 -11.76 -2.89
N VAL A 55 -6.11 -12.61 -1.92
CA VAL A 55 -6.22 -14.08 -2.09
C VAL A 55 -6.99 -14.69 -0.92
N ASP A 56 -8.13 -15.33 -1.25
CA ASP A 56 -8.76 -16.37 -0.44
C ASP A 56 -7.67 -17.34 0.02
N THR A 57 -7.22 -17.19 1.26
CA THR A 57 -6.22 -18.03 1.91
C THR A 57 -6.83 -19.40 2.19
N SER A 58 -7.27 -20.11 1.14
CA SER A 58 -7.50 -21.54 1.19
C SER A 58 -6.13 -22.20 1.31
N GLY A 59 -5.61 -22.28 2.54
CA GLY A 59 -4.46 -23.12 2.88
C GLY A 59 -4.78 -24.61 2.71
N ARG A 60 -5.18 -25.01 1.50
CA ARG A 60 -5.45 -26.38 1.07
C ARG A 60 -4.41 -26.85 0.06
#